data_AF-A0A8T0NPQ2-F1
#
_entry.id   AF-A0A8T0NPQ2-F1
#
_cell.length_a   1.000
_cell.length_b   1.000
_cell.length_c   1.000
_cell.angle_alpha   90.00
_cell.angle_beta   90.00
_cell.angle_gamma   90.00
#
_symmetry.space_group_name_H-M   'P 1'
#
loop_
_entity.id
_entity.type
_entity.pdbx_description
1 polymer ?
#
loop_
_entity_poly.entity_id
_entity_poly.type
_entity_poly.pdbx_seq_one_letter_code
_entity_poly.pdbx_strand_id
1 'polypeptide(L)'
;MAMQWLVQGCSYGDSLVFHFSGIGAQVADDDGDEVDGYDEALCPMDAFQRGPILDDEINEAIVRPLVHGVRLHAVVDASYSATVLDLPFLCRVARNGYWQWEDQRPPSGAWKGTSGGQAVLFSGYSDGKSNFAVMPDAYGSVGAMTHSFVRAVECEPRGVTYGRLLTSMRTIMKCGGGGGYDDLQGPIGAPMQHHQVANFSGVQEPNLSSSEMFDIYRKPFVL
;
A
#
# COMPACT_ATOMS: atom_id res chain seq x y z
N MET A 1 7.08 11.81 -17.71
CA MET A 1 6.04 10.79 -17.39
C MET A 1 5.05 11.35 -16.36
N ALA A 2 3.85 10.78 -16.19
CA ALA A 2 2.84 11.29 -15.24
C ALA A 2 3.32 11.26 -13.77
N MET A 3 4.14 10.26 -13.41
CA MET A 3 4.81 10.18 -12.10
C MET A 3 5.71 11.40 -11.84
N GLN A 4 6.54 11.79 -12.80
CA GLN A 4 7.39 12.98 -12.67
C GLN A 4 6.55 14.26 -12.54
N TRP A 5 5.42 14.34 -13.25
CA TRP A 5 4.49 15.47 -13.12
C TRP A 5 3.89 15.58 -11.71
N LEU A 6 3.57 14.45 -11.06
CA LEU A 6 3.00 14.41 -9.71
C LEU A 6 3.87 15.14 -8.67
N VAL A 7 5.20 14.98 -8.77
CA VAL A 7 6.16 15.58 -7.84
C VAL A 7 6.77 16.89 -8.34
N GLN A 8 6.45 17.29 -9.58
CA GLN A 8 7.05 18.45 -10.21
C GLN A 8 6.65 19.73 -9.48
N GLY A 9 7.65 20.42 -8.90
CA GLY A 9 7.43 21.69 -8.21
C GLY A 9 6.73 21.56 -6.85
N CYS A 10 6.68 20.35 -6.27
CA CYS A 10 6.16 20.17 -4.92
C CYS A 10 6.98 20.98 -3.89
N SER A 11 6.29 21.47 -2.87
CA SER A 11 6.81 22.38 -1.87
C SER A 11 6.23 22.09 -0.49
N TYR A 12 6.84 22.67 0.55
CA TYR A 12 6.44 22.44 1.93
C TYR A 12 4.91 22.57 2.13
N GLY A 13 4.30 21.53 2.70
CA GLY A 13 2.87 21.49 2.98
C GLY A 13 2.03 20.79 1.90
N ASP A 14 2.59 20.53 0.73
CA ASP A 14 1.89 19.79 -0.32
C ASP A 14 1.63 18.34 0.11
N SER A 15 0.48 17.83 -0.33
CA SER A 15 0.01 16.47 -0.07
C SER A 15 -0.37 15.82 -1.39
N LEU A 16 0.37 14.78 -1.75
CA LEU A 16 0.30 14.10 -3.03
C LEU A 16 -0.32 12.72 -2.83
N VAL A 17 -1.12 12.29 -3.80
CA VAL A 17 -1.72 10.95 -3.79
C VAL A 17 -1.32 10.22 -5.06
N PHE A 18 -0.80 9.01 -4.90
CA PHE A 18 -0.57 8.06 -5.98
C PHE A 18 -1.48 6.85 -5.78
N HIS A 19 -2.23 6.48 -6.80
CA HIS A 19 -3.06 5.27 -6.77
C HIS A 19 -2.76 4.42 -7.99
N PHE A 20 -2.56 3.13 -7.77
CA PHE A 20 -2.44 2.14 -8.83
C PHE A 20 -3.28 0.91 -8.47
N SER A 21 -4.00 0.39 -9.45
CA SER A 21 -4.67 -0.90 -9.34
C SER A 21 -4.48 -1.67 -10.64
N GLY A 22 -3.95 -2.88 -10.55
CA GLY A 22 -3.61 -3.66 -11.73
C GLY A 22 -2.71 -4.85 -11.43
N ILE A 23 -1.93 -5.22 -12.43
CA ILE A 23 -1.00 -6.35 -12.35
C ILE A 23 0.32 -5.85 -11.76
N GLY A 24 0.77 -6.53 -10.71
CA GLY A 24 2.14 -6.45 -10.22
C GLY A 24 2.91 -7.70 -10.62
N ALA A 25 4.23 -7.58 -10.70
CA ALA A 25 5.16 -8.66 -11.03
C ALA A 25 6.42 -8.55 -10.18
N GLN A 26 7.16 -9.64 -10.08
CA GLN A 26 8.51 -9.68 -9.52
C GLN A 26 9.50 -9.98 -10.63
N VAL A 27 10.63 -9.28 -10.63
CA VAL A 27 11.77 -9.49 -11.53
C VAL A 27 12.97 -9.87 -10.67
N ALA A 28 13.89 -10.69 -11.18
CA ALA A 28 15.09 -11.02 -10.41
C ALA A 28 15.96 -9.76 -10.25
N ASP A 29 16.35 -9.48 -9.00
CA ASP A 29 17.24 -8.37 -8.67
C ASP A 29 18.66 -8.69 -9.17
N ASP A 30 19.17 -7.84 -10.07
CA ASP A 30 20.50 -7.97 -10.67
C ASP A 30 21.59 -7.15 -9.93
N ASP A 31 21.22 -6.19 -9.09
CA ASP A 31 22.15 -5.27 -8.42
C ASP A 31 22.33 -5.53 -6.91
N GLY A 32 21.47 -6.37 -6.34
CA GLY A 32 21.53 -6.85 -4.97
C GLY A 32 21.03 -5.83 -3.95
N ASP A 33 20.16 -4.91 -4.36
CA ASP A 33 19.56 -3.91 -3.50
C ASP A 33 18.21 -4.33 -2.88
N GLU A 34 17.77 -5.56 -3.12
CA GLU A 34 16.61 -6.18 -2.50
C GLU A 34 16.95 -7.25 -1.45
N VAL A 35 16.14 -7.30 -0.39
CA VAL A 35 16.38 -8.23 0.74
C VAL A 35 16.02 -9.67 0.38
N ASP A 36 15.00 -9.86 -0.46
CA ASP A 36 14.55 -11.17 -0.94
C ASP A 36 15.11 -11.54 -2.32
N GLY A 37 15.83 -10.61 -2.97
CA GLY A 37 16.48 -10.78 -4.26
C GLY A 37 15.54 -10.64 -5.46
N TYR A 38 14.41 -9.93 -5.30
CA TYR A 38 13.49 -9.64 -6.39
C TYR A 38 13.01 -8.18 -6.37
N ASP A 39 13.13 -7.49 -7.51
CA ASP A 39 12.52 -6.19 -7.74
C ASP A 39 11.01 -6.34 -7.93
N GLU A 40 10.24 -5.49 -7.26
CA GLU A 40 8.81 -5.37 -7.51
C GLU A 40 8.53 -4.49 -8.71
N ALA A 41 7.49 -4.81 -9.46
CA ALA A 41 7.19 -4.09 -10.68
C ALA A 41 5.69 -3.89 -10.90
N LEU A 42 5.35 -2.73 -11.47
CA LEU A 42 4.00 -2.45 -11.96
C LEU A 42 3.93 -2.71 -13.46
N CYS A 43 2.92 -3.45 -13.90
CA CYS A 43 2.72 -3.75 -15.30
C CYS A 43 1.75 -2.77 -15.96
N PRO A 44 2.21 -1.74 -16.69
CA PRO A 44 1.32 -0.92 -17.54
C PRO A 44 0.72 -1.76 -18.67
N MET A 45 -0.28 -1.20 -19.35
CA MET A 45 -0.99 -1.89 -20.44
C MET A 45 -0.06 -2.33 -21.59
N ASP A 46 1.05 -1.63 -21.81
CA ASP A 46 2.05 -1.93 -22.82
C ASP A 46 3.28 -2.67 -22.26
N ALA A 47 3.19 -3.23 -21.05
CA ALA A 47 4.30 -3.94 -20.40
C ALA A 47 4.85 -5.10 -21.23
N PHE A 48 3.99 -5.76 -22.02
CA PHE A 48 4.43 -6.82 -22.93
C PHE A 48 5.39 -6.31 -24.03
N GLN A 49 5.31 -5.04 -24.40
CA GLN A 49 6.13 -4.43 -25.45
C GLN A 49 7.28 -3.61 -24.88
N ARG A 50 7.06 -2.92 -23.75
CA ARG A 50 8.01 -1.97 -23.15
C ARG A 50 8.67 -2.44 -21.86
N GLY A 51 8.23 -3.57 -21.32
CA GLY A 51 8.61 -4.03 -19.99
C GLY A 51 7.72 -3.45 -18.89
N PRO A 52 7.75 -4.07 -17.69
CA PRO A 52 7.12 -3.48 -16.51
C PRO A 52 7.93 -2.27 -16.02
N ILE A 53 7.36 -1.49 -15.12
CA ILE A 53 8.06 -0.37 -14.45
C ILE A 53 8.54 -0.90 -13.09
N LEU A 54 9.85 -0.94 -12.88
CA LEU A 54 10.46 -1.42 -11.64
C LEU A 54 10.22 -0.43 -10.49
N ASP A 55 10.15 -0.92 -9.27
CA ASP A 55 10.09 -0.16 -8.02
C ASP A 55 11.21 0.88 -7.91
N ASP A 56 12.39 0.54 -8.38
CA ASP A 56 13.55 1.41 -8.39
C ASP A 56 13.34 2.65 -9.29
N GLU A 57 12.72 2.45 -10.47
CA GLU A 57 12.27 3.52 -11.37
C GLU A 57 11.14 4.35 -10.73
N ILE A 58 10.22 3.70 -10.03
CA ILE A 58 9.10 4.36 -9.34
C ILE A 58 9.65 5.22 -8.19
N ASN A 59 10.58 4.69 -7.40
CA ASN A 59 11.24 5.37 -6.29
C ASN A 59 11.97 6.61 -6.80
N GLU A 60 12.76 6.48 -7.86
CA GLU A 60 13.42 7.62 -8.51
C GLU A 60 12.42 8.67 -9.00
N ALA A 61 11.29 8.25 -9.56
CA ALA A 61 10.30 9.15 -10.12
C ALA A 61 9.45 9.90 -9.08
N ILE A 62 9.04 9.27 -7.97
CA ILE A 62 8.07 9.86 -7.02
C ILE A 62 8.49 9.87 -5.55
N VAL A 63 9.51 9.12 -5.13
CA VAL A 63 9.95 9.05 -3.72
C VAL A 63 11.19 9.92 -3.49
N ARG A 64 12.28 9.69 -4.23
CA ARG A 64 13.54 10.46 -4.11
C ARG A 64 13.31 11.97 -4.22
N PRO A 65 12.45 12.48 -5.13
CA PRO A 65 12.26 13.93 -5.31
C PRO A 65 11.49 14.63 -4.20
N LEU A 66 10.88 13.90 -3.24
CA LEU A 66 10.03 14.51 -2.21
C LEU A 66 10.83 15.41 -1.28
N VAL A 67 10.62 16.72 -1.39
CA VAL A 67 11.30 17.73 -0.58
C VAL A 67 10.69 17.87 0.81
N HIS A 68 11.42 18.54 1.70
CA HIS A 68 11.01 18.74 3.08
C HIS A 68 9.58 19.29 3.23
N GLY A 69 8.78 18.59 4.04
CA GLY A 69 7.39 18.95 4.35
C GLY A 69 6.35 18.51 3.31
N VAL A 70 6.77 17.90 2.20
CA VAL A 70 5.86 17.24 1.25
C VAL A 70 5.50 15.86 1.78
N ARG A 71 4.23 15.46 1.61
CA ARG A 71 3.75 14.12 1.92
C ARG A 71 3.21 13.44 0.66
N LEU A 72 3.63 12.20 0.44
CA LEU A 72 3.09 11.31 -0.59
C LEU A 72 2.37 10.14 0.09
N HIS A 73 1.10 9.97 -0.22
CA HIS A 73 0.32 8.78 0.12
C HIS A 73 0.08 7.96 -1.13
N ALA A 74 0.69 6.79 -1.19
CA ALA A 74 0.47 5.81 -2.22
C ALA A 74 -0.53 4.75 -1.75
N VAL A 75 -1.46 4.37 -2.61
CA VAL A 75 -2.36 3.23 -2.42
C VAL A 75 -2.21 2.33 -3.62
N VAL A 76 -1.61 1.15 -3.42
CA VAL A 76 -1.33 0.21 -4.51
C VAL A 76 -2.09 -1.09 -4.28
N ASP A 77 -2.89 -1.44 -5.28
CA ASP A 77 -3.76 -2.60 -5.31
C ASP A 77 -3.31 -3.53 -6.44
N ALA A 78 -2.19 -4.21 -6.18
CA ALA A 78 -1.55 -5.14 -7.10
C ALA A 78 -0.87 -6.27 -6.30
N SER A 79 -0.66 -7.42 -6.94
CA SER A 79 0.14 -8.52 -6.38
C SER A 79 1.59 -8.07 -6.15
N TYR A 80 2.23 -8.60 -5.11
CA TYR A 80 3.63 -8.30 -4.75
C TYR A 80 3.95 -6.81 -4.47
N SER A 81 2.93 -5.95 -4.32
CA SER A 81 3.11 -4.51 -4.17
C SER A 81 3.62 -4.01 -2.80
N ALA A 82 4.13 -4.88 -1.92
CA ALA A 82 4.51 -4.51 -0.56
C ALA A 82 5.69 -3.52 -0.52
N THR A 83 6.64 -3.70 -1.43
CA THR A 83 7.90 -2.96 -1.54
C THR A 83 7.99 -2.12 -2.81
N VAL A 84 6.90 -1.96 -3.58
CA VAL A 84 6.86 -1.27 -4.89
C VAL A 84 7.29 0.20 -4.93
N LEU A 85 7.54 0.82 -3.77
CA LEU A 85 8.07 2.17 -3.63
C LEU A 85 9.47 2.20 -3.01
N ASP A 86 10.08 1.04 -2.77
CA ASP A 86 11.40 0.91 -2.14
C ASP A 86 11.49 1.59 -0.77
N LEU A 87 10.43 1.51 0.02
CA LEU A 87 10.39 2.21 1.30
C LEU A 87 11.15 1.41 2.37
N PRO A 88 12.07 2.05 3.11
CA PRO A 88 12.98 1.38 4.04
C PRO A 88 12.29 0.74 5.26
N PHE A 89 11.06 1.14 5.58
CA PHE A 89 10.36 0.64 6.76
C PHE A 89 9.01 0.04 6.39
N LEU A 90 8.77 -1.17 6.87
CA LEU A 90 7.56 -1.92 6.64
C LEU A 90 6.85 -2.18 7.97
N CYS A 91 5.58 -1.78 8.06
CA CYS A 91 4.74 -1.97 9.23
C CYS A 91 3.77 -3.12 8.98
N ARG A 92 3.89 -4.18 9.78
CA ARG A 92 3.07 -5.38 9.72
C ARG A 92 2.43 -5.68 11.08
N VAL A 93 1.37 -6.48 11.07
CA VAL A 93 0.76 -6.96 12.31
C VAL A 93 1.62 -8.09 12.87
N ALA A 94 2.21 -7.85 14.04
CA ALA A 94 2.94 -8.87 14.78
C ALA A 94 2.00 -9.91 15.39
N ARG A 95 2.57 -11.03 15.87
CA ARG A 95 1.82 -12.15 16.48
C ARG A 95 0.97 -11.75 17.69
N ASN A 96 1.34 -10.66 18.35
CA ASN A 96 0.60 -10.09 19.49
C ASN A 96 -0.63 -9.24 19.05
N GLY A 97 -0.88 -9.10 17.75
CA GLY A 97 -1.99 -8.33 17.20
C GLY A 97 -1.71 -6.83 17.03
N TYR A 98 -0.54 -6.35 17.45
CA TYR A 98 -0.13 -4.96 17.30
C TYR A 98 0.68 -4.75 16.03
N TRP A 99 0.57 -3.54 15.48
CA TRP A 99 1.34 -3.11 14.34
C TRP A 99 2.76 -2.75 14.77
N GLN A 100 3.76 -3.29 14.06
CA GLN A 100 5.18 -3.10 14.38
C GLN A 100 5.95 -2.77 13.10
N TRP A 101 6.88 -1.82 13.22
CA TRP A 101 7.82 -1.48 12.17
C TRP A 101 8.96 -2.50 12.10
N GLU A 102 9.28 -2.90 10.89
CA GLU A 102 10.42 -3.71 10.50
C GLU A 102 11.32 -2.84 9.61
N ASP A 103 12.63 -2.97 9.79
CA ASP A 103 13.63 -2.32 8.97
C ASP A 103 13.94 -3.22 7.78
N GLN A 104 13.67 -2.74 6.57
CA GLN A 104 13.85 -3.43 5.31
C GLN A 104 14.96 -2.80 4.46
N ARG A 105 15.82 -1.96 5.07
CA ARG A 105 16.95 -1.38 4.34
C ARG A 105 17.90 -2.48 3.87
N PRO A 106 18.35 -2.44 2.61
CA PRO A 106 19.19 -3.49 2.09
C PRO A 106 20.57 -3.49 2.75
N PRO A 107 21.18 -4.68 2.99
CA PRO A 107 22.53 -4.78 3.51
C PRO A 107 23.59 -4.12 2.62
N SER A 108 23.30 -3.94 1.33
CA SER A 108 24.15 -3.21 0.36
C SER A 108 24.35 -1.74 0.74
N GLY A 109 23.44 -1.17 1.53
CA GLY A 109 23.44 0.24 1.88
C GLY A 109 22.90 1.15 0.76
N ALA A 110 22.22 0.59 -0.25
CA ALA A 110 21.55 1.35 -1.28
C ALA A 110 20.58 2.38 -0.66
N TRP A 111 20.59 3.60 -1.20
CA TRP A 111 19.79 4.69 -0.67
C TRP A 111 18.43 4.73 -1.36
N LYS A 112 17.39 4.35 -0.61
CA LYS A 112 15.99 4.29 -1.07
C LYS A 112 15.08 5.33 -0.41
N GLY A 113 15.67 6.43 0.07
CA GLY A 113 14.99 7.47 0.88
C GLY A 113 14.36 8.64 0.09
N THR A 114 13.85 9.63 0.82
CA THR A 114 13.31 10.88 0.28
C THR A 114 14.29 12.05 0.43
N SER A 115 14.10 13.13 -0.32
CA SER A 115 14.83 14.40 -0.15
C SER A 115 14.31 15.26 1.02
N GLY A 116 13.83 14.62 2.09
CA GLY A 116 13.34 15.26 3.31
C GLY A 116 11.82 15.30 3.46
N GLY A 117 11.06 14.90 2.44
CA GLY A 117 9.62 14.66 2.51
C GLY A 117 9.28 13.31 3.14
N GLN A 118 7.99 12.98 3.18
CA GLN A 118 7.51 11.70 3.69
C GLN A 118 6.74 10.94 2.61
N ALA A 119 7.12 9.68 2.39
CA ALA A 119 6.34 8.73 1.59
C ALA A 119 5.70 7.68 2.51
N VAL A 120 4.44 7.37 2.22
CA VAL A 120 3.67 6.31 2.89
C VAL A 120 2.94 5.51 1.83
N LEU A 121 3.09 4.19 1.86
CA LEU A 121 2.41 3.26 0.96
C LEU A 121 1.44 2.38 1.75
N PHE A 122 0.20 2.32 1.28
CA PHE A 122 -0.77 1.30 1.63
C PHE A 122 -0.81 0.27 0.50
N SER A 123 -0.50 -0.99 0.83
CA SER A 123 -0.52 -2.09 -0.12
C SER A 123 -1.19 -3.32 0.52
N GLY A 124 -1.60 -4.27 -0.30
CA GLY A 124 -2.23 -5.50 0.21
C GLY A 124 -1.38 -6.72 -0.11
N TYR A 125 -1.07 -7.51 0.91
CA TYR A 125 -0.26 -8.72 0.80
C TYR A 125 -1.11 -9.96 1.05
N SER A 126 -0.92 -11.03 0.26
CA SER A 126 -1.51 -12.34 0.54
C SER A 126 -0.45 -13.28 1.13
N ASP A 127 -0.79 -14.02 2.19
CA ASP A 127 0.11 -14.88 2.97
C ASP A 127 0.66 -16.12 2.23
N GLY A 128 0.65 -16.12 0.89
CA GLY A 128 1.34 -17.12 0.08
C GLY A 128 0.77 -18.53 0.16
N LYS A 129 -0.44 -18.73 0.70
CA LYS A 129 -1.10 -20.05 0.68
C LYS A 129 -1.66 -20.45 -0.70
N SER A 130 -1.55 -19.58 -1.70
CA SER A 130 -1.72 -19.97 -3.10
C SER A 130 -0.39 -20.57 -3.59
N ASN A 131 -0.35 -21.90 -3.66
CA ASN A 131 0.78 -22.63 -4.22
C ASN A 131 1.25 -22.03 -5.55
N PHE A 132 2.57 -21.87 -5.65
CA PHE A 132 3.38 -21.75 -6.87
C PHE A 132 2.62 -22.14 -8.15
N ALA A 133 2.19 -21.16 -8.93
CA ALA A 133 1.86 -21.35 -10.33
C ALA A 133 1.97 -20.01 -11.07
N VAL A 134 2.93 -19.99 -11.99
CA VAL A 134 2.97 -19.13 -13.17
C VAL A 134 1.59 -19.13 -13.83
N MET A 135 0.78 -18.12 -13.52
CA MET A 135 -0.29 -17.48 -14.30
C MET A 135 -1.02 -16.53 -13.33
N PRO A 136 -1.21 -15.24 -13.66
CA PRO A 136 -2.04 -14.39 -12.83
C PRO A 136 -3.45 -14.94 -12.91
N ASP A 137 -4.00 -15.42 -11.80
CA ASP A 137 -5.43 -15.65 -11.68
C ASP A 137 -6.09 -14.27 -11.73
N ALA A 138 -6.36 -13.82 -12.96
CA ALA A 138 -6.26 -12.43 -13.40
C ALA A 138 -7.29 -11.45 -12.81
N TYR A 139 -8.09 -11.85 -11.82
CA TYR A 139 -9.17 -11.03 -11.26
C TYR A 139 -9.51 -11.32 -9.80
N GLY A 140 -8.84 -12.27 -9.12
CA GLY A 140 -9.35 -12.84 -7.87
C GLY A 140 -9.33 -11.93 -6.62
N SER A 141 -8.47 -10.91 -6.57
CA SER A 141 -8.33 -10.06 -5.37
C SER A 141 -7.96 -8.60 -5.64
N VAL A 142 -7.86 -8.19 -6.92
CA VAL A 142 -7.60 -6.79 -7.26
C VAL A 142 -8.84 -5.98 -6.87
N GLY A 143 -8.66 -4.98 -6.03
CA GLY A 143 -9.74 -4.11 -5.55
C GLY A 143 -9.99 -4.20 -4.05
N ALA A 144 -9.53 -5.24 -3.34
CA ALA A 144 -9.79 -5.36 -1.91
C ALA A 144 -9.03 -4.29 -1.11
N MET A 145 -7.81 -3.96 -1.53
CA MET A 145 -6.98 -2.91 -0.95
C MET A 145 -7.65 -1.54 -1.16
N THR A 146 -7.98 -1.20 -2.40
CA THR A 146 -8.65 0.06 -2.74
C THR A 146 -10.00 0.18 -2.02
N HIS A 147 -10.83 -0.87 -2.07
CA HIS A 147 -12.14 -0.87 -1.43
C HIS A 147 -12.04 -0.68 0.09
N SER A 148 -11.18 -1.46 0.75
CA SER A 148 -11.02 -1.36 2.21
C SER A 148 -10.45 -0.01 2.65
N PHE A 149 -9.52 0.56 1.90
CA PHE A 149 -8.97 1.89 2.16
C PHE A 149 -10.06 2.97 2.07
N VAL A 150 -10.78 3.02 0.94
CA VAL A 150 -11.86 4.01 0.74
C VAL A 150 -12.91 3.89 1.83
N ARG A 151 -13.39 2.66 2.11
CA ARG A 151 -14.37 2.41 3.15
C ARG A 151 -13.89 2.80 4.54
N ALA A 152 -12.63 2.52 4.88
CA ALA A 152 -12.08 2.89 6.17
C ALA A 152 -12.00 4.42 6.33
N VAL A 153 -11.58 5.14 5.29
CA VAL A 153 -11.54 6.62 5.28
C VAL A 153 -12.95 7.23 5.37
N GLU A 154 -13.96 6.63 4.74
CA GLU A 154 -15.35 7.09 4.80
C GLU A 154 -16.00 6.86 6.17
N CYS A 155 -15.69 5.73 6.82
CA CYS A 155 -16.33 5.33 8.08
C CYS A 155 -15.66 5.91 9.33
N GLU A 156 -14.36 6.19 9.28
CA GLU A 156 -13.62 6.69 10.42
C GLU A 156 -13.73 8.23 10.55
N PRO A 157 -13.76 8.77 11.77
CA PRO A 157 -13.84 10.21 11.98
C PRO A 157 -12.56 10.93 11.51
N ARG A 158 -12.69 12.24 11.23
CA ARG A 158 -11.51 13.09 10.96
C ARG A 158 -10.50 13.01 12.09
N GLY A 159 -9.22 12.92 11.74
CA GLY A 159 -8.13 12.76 12.71
C GLY A 159 -7.93 11.33 13.21
N VAL A 160 -8.53 10.33 12.55
CA VAL A 160 -8.21 8.91 12.75
C VAL A 160 -6.70 8.70 12.64
N THR A 161 -6.15 7.84 13.50
CA THR A 161 -4.71 7.51 13.47
C THR A 161 -4.43 6.46 12.41
N TYR A 162 -3.19 6.38 11.92
CA TYR A 162 -2.80 5.35 10.94
C TYR A 162 -3.10 3.94 11.45
N GLY A 163 -2.81 3.66 12.73
CA GLY A 163 -3.07 2.35 13.34
C GLY A 163 -4.56 2.02 13.39
N ARG A 164 -5.43 2.99 13.66
CA ARG A 164 -6.88 2.79 13.64
C ARG A 164 -7.40 2.59 12.21
N LEU A 165 -6.90 3.37 11.26
CA LEU A 165 -7.24 3.23 9.84
C LEU A 165 -6.87 1.83 9.33
N LEU A 166 -5.63 1.38 9.54
CA LEU A 166 -5.16 0.06 9.15
C LEU A 166 -5.97 -1.08 9.81
N THR A 167 -6.35 -0.90 11.08
CA THR A 167 -7.19 -1.87 11.79
C THR A 167 -8.59 -1.94 11.16
N SER A 168 -9.17 -0.79 10.81
CA SER A 168 -10.46 -0.72 10.12
C SER A 168 -10.41 -1.40 8.76
N MET A 169 -9.38 -1.12 7.96
CA MET A 169 -9.12 -1.76 6.67
C MET A 169 -9.03 -3.29 6.80
N ARG A 170 -8.26 -3.78 7.78
CA ARG A 170 -8.11 -5.22 8.04
C ARG A 170 -9.45 -5.87 8.43
N THR A 171 -10.27 -5.19 9.23
CA THR A 171 -11.62 -5.67 9.58
C THR A 171 -12.50 -5.76 8.33
N ILE A 172 -12.48 -4.72 7.47
CA ILE A 172 -13.26 -4.68 6.22
C ILE A 172 -12.87 -5.84 5.30
N MET A 173 -11.57 -6.09 5.13
CA MET A 173 -11.05 -7.20 4.31
C MET A 173 -11.48 -8.57 4.87
N LYS A 174 -11.50 -8.75 6.21
CA LYS A 174 -11.92 -10.01 6.85
C LYS A 174 -13.43 -10.24 6.80
N CYS A 175 -14.25 -9.19 6.92
CA CYS A 175 -15.71 -9.29 6.91
C CYS A 175 -16.30 -9.50 5.50
N GLY A 176 -15.54 -9.21 4.44
CA GLY A 176 -15.94 -9.45 3.04
C GLY A 176 -16.25 -10.91 2.70
N GLY A 177 -15.91 -11.87 3.57
CA GLY A 177 -16.17 -13.31 3.41
C GLY A 177 -17.53 -13.83 3.91
N GLY A 178 -18.50 -12.97 4.26
CA GLY A 178 -19.88 -13.40 4.54
C GLY A 178 -20.35 -13.32 6.00
N GLY A 179 -19.82 -12.39 6.80
CA GLY A 179 -20.34 -12.07 8.13
C GLY A 179 -20.95 -10.67 8.17
N GLY A 180 -22.21 -10.56 8.59
CA GLY A 180 -22.94 -9.29 8.70
C GLY A 180 -22.23 -8.24 9.55
N TYR A 181 -22.29 -7.00 9.10
CA TYR A 181 -21.78 -5.79 9.76
C TYR A 181 -22.65 -5.37 10.95
N ASP A 182 -22.80 -6.23 11.97
CA ASP A 182 -23.57 -5.89 13.18
C ASP A 182 -22.71 -5.36 14.35
N ASP A 183 -21.37 -5.39 14.26
CA ASP A 183 -20.48 -5.06 15.39
C ASP A 183 -19.73 -3.72 15.31
N LEU A 184 -20.05 -2.87 14.33
CA LEU A 184 -19.61 -1.46 14.32
C LEU A 184 -20.80 -0.57 14.67
N GLN A 185 -21.11 -0.46 15.96
CA GLN A 185 -22.07 0.53 16.48
C GLN A 185 -21.54 1.96 16.27
N GLY A 186 -21.81 2.51 15.09
CA GLY A 186 -21.90 3.95 14.86
C GLY A 186 -23.28 4.49 15.26
N PRO A 187 -23.43 5.81 15.48
CA PRO A 187 -24.68 6.38 15.96
C PRO A 187 -25.83 6.23 14.95
N ILE A 188 -27.02 6.07 15.50
CA ILE A 188 -28.32 5.77 14.89
C ILE A 188 -28.62 6.58 13.62
N GLY A 189 -28.96 5.86 12.54
CA GLY A 189 -29.97 6.34 11.58
C GLY A 189 -29.52 6.70 10.16
N ALA A 190 -29.04 5.74 9.37
CA ALA A 190 -29.20 5.77 7.91
C ALA A 190 -29.22 4.33 7.35
N PRO A 191 -30.20 3.95 6.51
CA PRO A 191 -30.21 2.62 5.91
C PRO A 191 -29.10 2.52 4.85
N MET A 192 -28.08 1.71 5.10
CA MET A 192 -27.04 1.43 4.10
C MET A 192 -27.58 0.42 3.09
N GLN A 193 -27.60 0.82 1.82
CA GLN A 193 -27.95 -0.07 0.70
C GLN A 193 -26.93 -1.21 0.61
N HIS A 194 -27.43 -2.44 0.66
CA HIS A 194 -26.70 -3.66 0.33
C HIS A 194 -26.28 -3.63 -1.16
N HIS A 195 -25.13 -3.03 -1.46
CA HIS A 195 -24.42 -3.36 -2.68
C HIS A 195 -23.69 -4.68 -2.44
N GLN A 196 -24.04 -5.67 -3.25
CA GLN A 196 -23.47 -7.02 -3.25
C GLN A 196 -21.94 -6.90 -3.35
N VAL A 197 -21.25 -7.18 -2.24
CA VAL A 197 -19.78 -7.07 -2.14
C VAL A 197 -19.18 -8.27 -2.87
N ALA A 198 -18.25 -8.02 -3.80
CA ALA A 198 -17.46 -9.08 -4.40
C ALA A 198 -16.77 -9.88 -3.29
N ASN A 199 -16.94 -11.20 -3.30
CA ASN A 199 -16.27 -12.08 -2.34
C ASN A 199 -14.78 -12.10 -2.71
N PHE A 200 -13.96 -11.28 -2.05
CA PHE A 200 -12.52 -11.29 -2.18
C PHE A 200 -11.98 -12.55 -1.49
N SER A 201 -12.10 -13.69 -2.15
CA SER A 201 -11.61 -14.97 -1.66
C SER A 201 -10.08 -15.02 -1.79
N GLY A 202 -9.41 -14.38 -0.83
CA GLY A 202 -7.96 -14.34 -0.67
C GLY A 202 -7.66 -13.63 0.64
N VAL A 203 -6.81 -14.22 1.48
CA VAL A 203 -6.40 -13.61 2.76
C VAL A 203 -5.43 -12.47 2.42
N GLN A 204 -5.95 -11.36 1.92
CA GLN A 204 -5.19 -10.14 1.74
C GLN A 204 -5.21 -9.39 3.07
N GLU A 205 -4.04 -9.13 3.64
CA GLU A 205 -3.88 -8.26 4.80
C GLU A 205 -3.32 -6.91 4.33
N PRO A 206 -3.79 -5.78 4.89
CA PRO A 206 -3.22 -4.49 4.57
C PRO A 206 -1.84 -4.37 5.20
N ASN A 207 -0.90 -3.85 4.44
CA ASN A 207 0.43 -3.47 4.88
C ASN A 207 0.60 -1.96 4.73
N LEU A 208 1.50 -1.42 5.55
CA LEU A 208 1.92 -0.03 5.47
C LEU A 208 3.43 0.02 5.35
N SER A 209 3.99 0.69 4.35
CA SER A 209 5.42 1.02 4.34
C SER A 209 5.64 2.53 4.32
N SER A 210 6.80 2.98 4.80
CA SER A 210 7.10 4.40 4.90
C SER A 210 8.60 4.69 4.79
N SER A 211 8.91 5.91 4.33
CA SER A 211 10.27 6.46 4.32
C SER A 211 10.85 6.70 5.72
N GLU A 212 10.02 6.77 6.75
CA GLU A 212 10.42 6.92 8.15
C GLU A 212 9.51 6.12 9.10
N MET A 213 10.05 5.64 10.21
CA MET A 213 9.23 5.08 11.28
C MET A 213 8.51 6.20 12.05
N PHE A 214 7.25 5.99 12.39
CA PHE A 214 6.49 6.91 13.24
C PHE A 214 5.49 6.17 14.13
N ASP A 215 5.01 6.84 15.18
CA ASP A 215 3.99 6.27 16.06
C ASP A 215 2.62 6.29 15.34
N ILE A 216 2.30 5.18 14.70
CA ILE A 216 1.03 4.95 13.99
C ILE A 216 -0.21 5.09 14.88
N TYR A 217 -0.08 4.92 16.19
CA TYR A 217 -1.21 5.02 17.12
C TYR A 217 -1.44 6.45 17.59
N ARG A 218 -0.49 7.35 17.34
CA ARG A 218 -0.58 8.78 17.71
C ARG A 218 -0.62 9.70 16.51
N LYS A 219 -0.01 9.33 15.39
CA LYS A 219 0.03 10.16 14.19
C LYS A 219 -1.35 10.16 13.51
N PRO A 220 -2.00 11.32 13.33
CA PRO A 220 -3.25 11.40 12.59
C PRO A 220 -3.00 11.17 11.10
N PHE A 221 -3.91 10.44 10.47
CA PHE A 221 -3.99 10.32 9.03
C PHE A 221 -4.64 11.58 8.46
N VAL A 222 -3.91 12.26 7.57
CA VAL A 222 -4.34 13.49 6.91
C VAL A 222 -3.82 13.44 5.48
N LEU A 223 -4.76 13.36 4.53
CA LEU A 223 -4.54 13.59 3.10
C LEU A 223 -4.57 15.08 2.79
#